data_AF-A0A537M0E2-F1
#
_entry.id   AF-A0A537M0E2-F1
#
_cell.length_a   1.000
_cell.length_b   1.000
_cell.length_c   1.000
_cell.angle_alpha   90.00
_cell.angle_beta   90.00
_cell.angle_gamma   90.00
#
_symmetry.space_group_name_H-M   'P 1'
#
loop_
_entity.id
_entity.type
_entity.pdbx_description
1 polymer ?
#
loop_
_entity_poly.entity_id
_entity_poly.type
_entity_poly.pdbx_seq_one_letter_code
_entity_poly.pdbx_strand_id
1 'polypeptide(L)'
;MPSKLAPVLVIALLFLLCGAEPAFAQQCPHDGPEGPQAPSRVQSLEGRLVYHDGIRQWFELEMAKPKCGQTSLQLTADDRVRRELEALRGCRIRSSGLLDHAPTGYYSLDLYQQVRKAQPVGACTRKPPFPGYSHAAPDPHVRSYTVAMEVDYGAGDRPIVFHARSGGKELRPWQAYAGYMLTGSFILYGSCGTGFVVDRVYGTPEANPSHFDEPRTPLDRAAFDPEGAAQAGKPRLHLGYSCIRAPAAE
;
A
#
# COMPACT_ATOMS: atom_id res chain seq x y z
N MET A 1 68.87 -58.34 -6.76
CA MET A 1 67.96 -57.67 -5.79
C MET A 1 68.13 -56.16 -5.92
N PRO A 2 67.09 -55.33 -6.08
CA PRO A 2 65.74 -55.55 -6.62
C PRO A 2 65.53 -54.81 -7.96
N SER A 3 64.67 -55.39 -8.80
CA SER A 3 64.12 -54.79 -10.02
C SER A 3 63.01 -53.80 -9.65
N LYS A 4 62.99 -52.62 -10.29
CA LYS A 4 61.96 -51.60 -10.09
C LYS A 4 60.66 -52.02 -10.80
N LEU A 5 59.61 -52.23 -10.01
CA LEU A 5 58.22 -52.34 -10.46
C LEU A 5 57.77 -51.00 -11.09
N ALA A 6 56.98 -51.13 -12.14
CA ALA A 6 56.29 -50.06 -12.86
C ALA A 6 54.97 -49.67 -12.14
N PRO A 7 53.98 -49.06 -12.82
CA PRO A 7 53.57 -47.66 -12.71
C PRO A 7 52.17 -47.51 -12.08
N VAL A 8 51.91 -46.54 -11.21
CA VAL A 8 50.53 -46.34 -10.71
C VAL A 8 50.23 -44.86 -10.42
N LEU A 9 49.06 -44.44 -10.92
CA LEU A 9 48.25 -43.28 -10.55
C LEU A 9 48.55 -41.92 -11.21
N VAL A 10 48.15 -41.80 -12.48
CA VAL A 10 47.62 -40.55 -13.03
C VAL A 10 46.11 -40.72 -13.21
N ILE A 11 45.32 -40.58 -12.15
CA ILE A 11 43.85 -40.41 -12.27
C ILE A 11 43.35 -39.56 -11.09
N ALA A 12 42.52 -38.56 -11.43
CA ALA A 12 41.57 -37.84 -10.59
C ALA A 12 42.08 -36.71 -9.68
N LEU A 13 42.47 -35.59 -10.29
CA LEU A 13 42.26 -34.26 -9.69
C LEU A 13 41.44 -33.38 -10.67
N LEU A 14 40.20 -33.80 -10.97
CA LEU A 14 39.31 -33.06 -11.87
C LEU A 14 37.83 -33.06 -11.43
N PHE A 15 37.55 -33.40 -10.16
CA PHE A 15 36.17 -33.43 -9.63
C PHE A 15 36.04 -32.77 -8.25
N LEU A 16 36.62 -31.57 -8.08
CA LEU A 16 36.34 -30.69 -6.94
C LEU A 16 35.99 -29.26 -7.39
N LEU A 17 35.41 -29.15 -8.58
CA LEU A 17 34.58 -28.02 -9.00
C LEU A 17 33.12 -28.46 -8.98
N CYS A 18 32.66 -29.02 -7.85
CA CYS A 18 31.24 -28.88 -7.52
C CYS A 18 31.04 -27.40 -7.27
N GLY A 19 30.66 -26.68 -8.33
CA GLY A 19 30.14 -25.33 -8.21
C GLY A 19 29.10 -25.35 -7.11
N ALA A 20 29.39 -24.66 -6.02
CA ALA A 20 28.33 -24.18 -5.16
C ALA A 20 27.49 -23.31 -6.07
N GLU A 21 26.39 -23.84 -6.61
CA GLU A 21 25.35 -23.02 -7.19
C GLU A 21 25.05 -21.97 -6.14
N PRO A 22 25.33 -20.69 -6.44
CA PRO A 22 25.30 -19.69 -5.41
C PRO A 22 23.86 -19.63 -4.89
N ALA A 23 23.71 -19.47 -3.57
CA ALA A 23 22.45 -19.40 -2.85
C ALA A 23 21.58 -18.18 -3.24
N PHE A 24 21.65 -17.70 -4.48
CA PHE A 24 20.82 -16.66 -5.08
C PHE A 24 19.39 -17.16 -5.34
N ALA A 25 19.19 -18.46 -5.62
CA ALA A 25 17.89 -19.03 -5.96
C ALA A 25 16.81 -18.88 -4.86
N GLN A 26 17.17 -18.45 -3.66
CA GLN A 26 16.25 -18.24 -2.53
C GLN A 26 16.30 -16.82 -1.95
N GLN A 27 17.09 -15.93 -2.55
CA GLN A 27 17.26 -14.54 -2.08
C GLN A 27 16.28 -13.58 -2.73
N CYS A 28 15.81 -13.92 -3.93
CA CYS A 28 14.81 -13.18 -4.66
C CYS A 28 13.59 -14.07 -4.87
N PRO A 29 12.40 -13.47 -4.97
CA PRO A 29 11.23 -14.19 -5.47
C PRO A 29 11.54 -14.75 -6.85
N HIS A 30 10.96 -15.90 -7.18
CA HIS A 30 11.08 -16.48 -8.50
C HIS A 30 9.71 -16.89 -9.03
N ASP A 31 9.54 -16.74 -10.35
CA ASP A 31 8.42 -17.36 -11.05
C ASP A 31 8.77 -18.83 -11.30
N GLY A 32 7.92 -19.75 -10.82
CA GLY A 32 8.06 -21.17 -11.13
C GLY A 32 7.54 -21.43 -12.56
N PRO A 33 8.21 -22.24 -13.38
CA PRO A 33 7.76 -22.51 -14.75
C PRO A 33 6.37 -23.16 -14.84
N GLU A 34 5.89 -23.82 -13.78
CA GLU A 34 4.54 -24.43 -13.71
C GLU A 34 3.90 -24.34 -12.31
N GLY A 35 4.33 -23.41 -11.44
CA GLY A 35 3.93 -23.38 -10.02
C GLY A 35 3.68 -21.98 -9.46
N PRO A 36 3.02 -21.88 -8.28
CA PRO A 36 2.76 -20.60 -7.64
C PRO A 36 4.07 -19.85 -7.35
N GLN A 37 4.02 -18.52 -7.44
CA GLN A 37 5.14 -17.64 -7.07
C GLN A 37 5.67 -18.03 -5.70
N ALA A 38 6.98 -18.29 -5.62
CA ALA A 38 7.62 -18.62 -4.35
C ALA A 38 8.26 -17.36 -3.78
N PRO A 39 7.87 -16.95 -2.55
CA PRO A 39 8.54 -15.84 -1.89
C PRO A 39 9.98 -16.19 -1.56
N SER A 40 10.82 -15.17 -1.36
CA SER A 40 12.20 -15.36 -0.91
C SER A 40 12.26 -15.94 0.50
N ARG A 41 13.43 -16.43 0.93
CA ARG A 41 13.73 -16.55 2.38
C ARG A 41 13.71 -15.19 3.05
N VAL A 42 13.55 -15.15 4.37
CA VAL A 42 13.62 -13.90 5.14
C VAL A 42 14.93 -13.17 4.84
N GLN A 43 14.82 -11.99 4.26
CA GLN A 43 15.95 -11.10 3.97
C GLN A 43 15.96 -9.96 4.97
N SER A 44 17.15 -9.51 5.35
CA SER A 44 17.33 -8.24 6.07
C SER A 44 17.91 -7.21 5.12
N LEU A 45 17.17 -6.12 4.94
CA LEU A 45 17.51 -5.04 4.02
C LEU A 45 17.63 -3.75 4.80
N GLU A 46 18.60 -2.92 4.41
CA GLU A 46 18.78 -1.59 4.98
C GLU A 46 18.47 -0.54 3.93
N GLY A 47 17.91 0.58 4.38
CA GLY A 47 17.51 1.64 3.49
C GLY A 47 16.90 2.82 4.22
N ARG A 48 16.50 3.84 3.46
CA ARG A 48 15.73 4.96 3.98
C ARG A 48 14.25 4.60 3.93
N LEU A 49 13.56 4.76 5.06
CA LEU A 49 12.11 4.57 5.13
C LEU A 49 11.41 5.85 4.64
N VAL A 50 10.68 5.74 3.54
CA VAL A 50 9.85 6.82 2.99
C VAL A 50 8.40 6.48 3.24
N TYR A 51 7.63 7.44 3.75
CA TYR A 51 6.19 7.33 3.83
C TYR A 51 5.61 8.12 2.67
N HIS A 52 4.80 7.45 1.86
CA HIS A 52 4.03 8.07 0.79
C HIS A 52 2.66 8.37 1.34
N ASP A 53 2.30 9.65 1.39
CA ASP A 53 1.04 10.15 1.91
C ASP A 53 0.01 10.42 0.81
N GLY A 54 0.29 9.90 -0.40
CA GLY A 54 -0.57 10.02 -1.57
C GLY A 54 -1.95 9.40 -1.45
N ILE A 55 -2.64 9.30 -2.58
CA ILE A 55 -3.99 8.72 -2.67
C ILE A 55 -4.04 7.33 -2.00
N ARG A 56 -2.99 6.53 -2.23
CA ARG A 56 -2.67 5.34 -1.45
C ARG A 56 -1.53 5.66 -0.51
N GLN A 57 -1.74 5.37 0.76
CA GLN A 57 -0.72 5.53 1.78
C GLN A 57 0.08 4.24 1.94
N TRP A 58 1.40 4.30 1.78
CA TRP A 58 2.26 3.14 1.87
C TRP A 58 3.69 3.51 2.31
N PHE A 59 4.48 2.50 2.63
CA PHE A 59 5.87 2.67 3.05
C PHE A 59 6.82 2.11 2.00
N GLU A 60 7.78 2.91 1.58
CA GLU A 60 8.88 2.49 0.73
C GLU A 60 10.14 2.26 1.56
N LEU A 61 10.89 1.23 1.21
CA LEU A 61 12.29 1.12 1.58
C LEU A 61 13.16 1.47 0.37
N GLU A 62 13.72 2.67 0.34
CA GLU A 62 14.79 3.02 -0.60
C GLU A 62 16.06 2.31 -0.15
N MET A 63 16.40 1.23 -0.83
CA MET A 63 17.43 0.31 -0.37
C MET A 63 18.82 0.94 -0.52
N ALA A 64 19.65 0.78 0.53
CA ALA A 64 21.03 1.23 0.51
C ALA A 64 21.89 0.46 -0.52
N LYS A 65 21.46 -0.75 -0.88
CA LYS A 65 22.04 -1.56 -1.97
C LYS A 65 20.89 -2.17 -2.77
N PRO A 66 20.92 -2.11 -4.11
CA PRO A 66 19.90 -2.76 -4.94
C PRO A 66 19.78 -4.25 -4.62
N LYS A 67 18.56 -4.77 -4.71
CA LYS A 67 18.25 -6.19 -4.47
C LYS A 67 17.21 -6.65 -5.48
N CYS A 68 17.43 -7.82 -6.08
CA CYS A 68 16.50 -8.41 -7.07
C CYS A 68 16.17 -7.47 -8.24
N GLY A 69 17.17 -6.73 -8.73
CA GLY A 69 16.99 -5.76 -9.83
C GLY A 69 16.33 -4.44 -9.42
N GLN A 70 15.89 -4.29 -8.18
CA GLN A 70 15.18 -3.12 -7.69
C GLN A 70 16.06 -2.26 -6.78
N THR A 71 15.86 -0.94 -6.79
CA THR A 71 16.45 0.01 -5.83
C THR A 71 15.53 0.32 -4.66
N SER A 72 14.24 0.04 -4.81
CA SER A 72 13.21 0.31 -3.83
C SER A 72 12.20 -0.83 -3.78
N LEU A 73 11.51 -0.97 -2.65
CA LEU A 73 10.40 -1.91 -2.52
C LEU A 73 9.33 -1.37 -1.57
N GLN A 74 8.11 -1.87 -1.71
CA GLN A 74 7.02 -1.54 -0.82
C GLN A 74 7.09 -2.39 0.46
N LEU A 75 6.83 -1.81 1.61
CA LEU A 75 6.74 -2.51 2.89
C LEU A 75 5.28 -2.77 3.23
N THR A 76 4.92 -4.04 3.42
CA THR A 76 3.64 -4.44 4.01
C THR A 76 3.89 -5.01 5.39
N ALA A 77 2.97 -4.76 6.32
CA ALA A 77 3.17 -5.13 7.71
C ALA A 77 1.83 -5.28 8.44
N ASP A 78 1.82 -6.07 9.51
CA ASP A 78 0.72 -6.05 10.47
C ASP A 78 0.64 -4.70 11.20
N ASP A 79 -0.46 -4.46 11.93
CA ASP A 79 -0.69 -3.21 12.64
C ASP A 79 0.41 -2.83 13.63
N ARG A 80 1.04 -3.83 14.27
CA ARG A 80 2.09 -3.57 15.25
C ARG A 80 3.35 -3.05 14.55
N VAL A 81 3.81 -3.76 13.52
CA VAL A 81 5.00 -3.38 12.76
C VAL A 81 4.73 -2.11 11.95
N ARG A 82 3.51 -1.92 11.43
CA ARG A 82 3.10 -0.68 10.77
C ARG A 82 3.27 0.53 11.69
N ARG A 83 2.81 0.46 12.95
CA ARG A 83 3.00 1.56 13.92
C ARG A 83 4.49 1.87 14.17
N GLU A 84 5.36 0.87 14.15
CA GLU A 84 6.81 1.10 14.24
C GLU A 84 7.34 1.80 12.99
N LEU A 85 6.93 1.38 11.78
CA LEU A 85 7.29 2.07 10.53
C LEU A 85 6.82 3.53 10.53
N GLU A 86 5.58 3.78 10.96
CA GLU A 86 5.04 5.13 11.12
C GLU A 86 5.94 5.99 12.02
N ALA A 87 6.34 5.47 13.18
CA ALA A 87 7.23 6.18 14.10
C ALA A 87 8.66 6.37 13.56
N LEU A 88 9.12 5.51 12.65
CA LEU A 88 10.45 5.57 12.05
C LEU A 88 10.49 6.30 10.70
N ARG A 89 9.38 6.89 10.24
CA ARG A 89 9.31 7.55 8.93
C ARG A 89 10.40 8.61 8.75
N GLY A 90 11.08 8.53 7.60
CA GLY A 90 12.24 9.37 7.26
C GLY A 90 13.58 8.87 7.80
N CYS A 91 13.60 7.87 8.69
CA CYS A 91 14.84 7.32 9.21
C CYS A 91 15.45 6.26 8.30
N ARG A 92 16.75 6.02 8.48
CA ARG A 92 17.40 4.81 7.99
C ARG A 92 16.99 3.64 8.88
N ILE A 93 16.52 2.56 8.28
CA ILE A 93 16.06 1.37 9.00
C ILE A 93 16.72 0.10 8.45
N ARG A 94 16.71 -0.94 9.28
CA ARG A 94 16.87 -2.34 8.87
C ARG A 94 15.52 -3.02 8.97
N SER A 95 15.00 -3.49 7.85
CA SER A 95 13.76 -4.23 7.73
C SER A 95 14.05 -5.70 7.47
N SER A 96 13.34 -6.60 8.16
CA SER A 96 13.48 -8.05 8.00
C SER A 96 12.14 -8.68 7.64
N GLY A 97 12.10 -9.42 6.53
CA GLY A 97 10.86 -9.97 6.00
C GLY A 97 11.07 -10.83 4.75
N LEU A 98 10.00 -11.48 4.30
CA LEU A 98 9.97 -12.20 3.02
C LEU A 98 9.82 -11.19 1.89
N LEU A 99 10.56 -11.36 0.79
CA LEU A 99 10.30 -10.64 -0.46
C LEU A 99 9.36 -11.45 -1.31
N ASP A 100 8.51 -10.77 -2.06
CA ASP A 100 7.59 -11.39 -3.00
C ASP A 100 7.20 -10.40 -4.12
N HIS A 101 6.69 -10.93 -5.23
CA HIS A 101 6.20 -10.13 -6.35
C HIS A 101 4.85 -9.50 -6.01
N ALA A 102 4.65 -8.23 -6.36
CA ALA A 102 3.35 -7.59 -6.25
C ALA A 102 2.36 -8.21 -7.25
N PRO A 103 1.34 -8.98 -6.80
CA PRO A 103 0.50 -9.76 -7.72
C PRO A 103 -0.59 -8.93 -8.42
N THR A 104 -0.78 -7.66 -8.03
CA THR A 104 -1.94 -6.86 -8.41
C THR A 104 -1.60 -5.37 -8.45
N GLY A 105 -2.46 -4.59 -9.10
CA GLY A 105 -2.39 -3.12 -9.12
C GLY A 105 -2.64 -2.44 -7.76
N TYR A 106 -2.73 -3.17 -6.64
CA TYR A 106 -2.80 -2.59 -5.28
C TYR A 106 -1.44 -2.09 -4.76
N TYR A 107 -0.35 -2.58 -5.33
CA TYR A 107 1.01 -2.21 -4.94
C TYR A 107 1.51 -1.07 -5.81
N SER A 108 2.40 -0.26 -5.24
CA SER A 108 3.04 0.88 -5.92
C SER A 108 4.41 0.52 -6.50
N LEU A 109 4.93 -0.67 -6.20
CA LEU A 109 6.22 -1.17 -6.69
C LEU A 109 6.13 -2.66 -7.03
N ASP A 110 6.99 -3.11 -7.95
CA ASP A 110 7.01 -4.50 -8.46
C ASP A 110 7.31 -5.55 -7.38
N LEU A 111 8.06 -5.15 -6.35
CA LEU A 111 8.41 -5.98 -5.22
C LEU A 111 7.89 -5.37 -3.93
N TYR A 112 7.46 -6.26 -3.04
CA TYR A 112 7.16 -5.90 -1.67
C TYR A 112 7.90 -6.80 -0.68
N GLN A 113 8.09 -6.28 0.54
CA GLN A 113 8.57 -7.05 1.67
C GLN A 113 7.46 -7.15 2.71
N GLN A 114 7.10 -8.39 3.07
CA GLN A 114 6.26 -8.67 4.25
C GLN A 114 7.12 -8.52 5.51
N VAL A 115 7.09 -7.32 6.09
CA VAL A 115 7.94 -6.93 7.20
C VAL A 115 7.49 -7.63 8.47
N ARG A 116 8.40 -8.40 9.06
CA ARG A 116 8.22 -9.00 10.39
C ARG A 116 8.83 -8.15 11.49
N LYS A 117 9.84 -7.36 11.14
CA LYS A 117 10.60 -6.53 12.08
C LYS A 117 11.24 -5.36 11.36
N ALA A 118 11.17 -4.18 11.97
CA ALA A 118 11.88 -2.98 11.53
C ALA A 118 12.59 -2.34 12.73
N GLN A 119 13.83 -1.86 12.54
CA GLN A 119 14.61 -1.19 13.57
C GLN A 119 15.41 -0.02 12.96
N PRO A 120 15.63 1.07 13.70
CA PRO A 120 16.49 2.15 13.23
C PRO A 120 17.94 1.68 13.06
N VAL A 121 18.64 2.22 12.07
CA VAL A 121 20.08 2.06 11.87
C VAL A 121 20.75 3.39 12.19
N GLY A 122 21.48 3.43 13.31
CA GLY A 122 22.09 4.65 13.83
C GLY A 122 21.09 5.54 14.58
N ALA A 123 21.44 6.81 14.74
CA ALA A 123 20.58 7.78 15.42
C ALA A 123 19.35 8.12 14.56
N CYS A 124 18.16 8.03 15.17
CA CYS A 124 16.88 8.35 14.53
C CYS A 124 15.95 8.94 15.58
N THR A 125 15.44 10.15 15.33
CA THR A 125 14.38 10.73 16.15
C THR A 125 13.05 10.14 15.73
N ARG A 126 12.45 9.33 16.61
CA ARG A 126 11.11 8.79 16.38
C ARG A 126 10.10 9.93 16.22
N LYS A 127 9.25 9.80 15.22
CA LYS A 127 8.16 10.73 14.95
C LYS A 127 6.92 10.33 15.77
N PRO A 128 6.07 11.29 16.16
CA PRO A 128 4.77 10.99 16.78
C PRO A 128 3.93 10.07 15.88
N PRO A 129 3.10 9.18 16.46
CA PRO A 129 2.15 8.39 15.69
C PRO A 129 1.20 9.30 14.91
N PHE A 130 0.63 8.80 13.81
CA PHE A 130 -0.43 9.54 13.14
C PHE A 130 -1.65 9.68 14.05
N PRO A 131 -2.45 10.75 13.92
CA PRO A 131 -3.67 10.88 14.67
C PRO A 131 -4.61 9.69 14.43
N GLY A 132 -5.08 9.06 15.51
CA GLY A 132 -6.03 7.96 15.44
C GLY A 132 -7.47 8.47 15.45
N TYR A 133 -8.26 8.09 14.44
CA TYR A 133 -9.67 8.50 14.31
C TYR A 133 -10.65 7.32 14.37
N SER A 134 -10.21 6.14 14.81
CA SER A 134 -11.03 4.92 14.88
C SER A 134 -12.29 5.04 15.74
N HIS A 135 -12.33 6.00 16.67
CA HIS A 135 -13.46 6.27 17.56
C HIS A 135 -14.15 7.60 17.25
N ALA A 136 -13.78 8.28 16.17
CA ALA A 136 -14.43 9.51 15.76
C ALA A 136 -15.86 9.20 15.28
N ALA A 137 -16.86 9.89 15.84
CA ALA A 137 -18.26 9.67 15.52
C ALA A 137 -18.91 10.97 15.01
N PRO A 138 -19.86 10.89 14.05
CA PRO A 138 -20.63 12.06 13.63
C PRO A 138 -21.39 12.70 14.80
N ASP A 139 -21.52 14.02 14.78
CA ASP A 139 -22.39 14.76 15.70
C ASP A 139 -23.85 14.24 15.60
N PRO A 140 -24.51 13.90 16.74
CA PRO A 140 -25.87 13.38 16.74
C PRO A 140 -26.89 14.34 16.11
N HIS A 141 -26.66 15.66 16.14
CA HIS A 141 -27.55 16.68 15.59
C HIS A 141 -27.42 16.86 14.07
N VAL A 142 -26.37 16.34 13.46
CA VAL A 142 -26.24 16.33 11.99
C VAL A 142 -27.25 15.34 11.41
N ARG A 143 -28.10 15.84 10.51
CA ARG A 143 -29.12 15.04 9.79
C ARG A 143 -28.71 14.72 8.36
N SER A 144 -27.99 15.63 7.74
CA SER A 144 -27.39 15.46 6.41
C SER A 144 -26.13 16.30 6.29
N TYR A 145 -25.23 15.87 5.41
CA TYR A 145 -24.00 16.58 5.09
C TYR A 145 -23.53 16.22 3.69
N THR A 146 -22.58 16.98 3.17
CA THR A 146 -21.89 16.72 1.92
C THR A 146 -20.43 16.42 2.19
N VAL A 147 -19.87 15.49 1.44
CA VAL A 147 -18.43 15.22 1.39
C VAL A 147 -17.93 15.67 0.02
N ALA A 148 -16.93 16.54 0.01
CA ALA A 148 -16.15 16.88 -1.17
C ALA A 148 -14.74 16.31 -1.05
N MET A 149 -14.24 15.77 -2.15
CA MET A 149 -12.91 15.18 -2.28
C MET A 149 -12.18 15.87 -3.42
N GLU A 150 -11.00 16.41 -3.14
CA GLU A 150 -10.08 16.88 -4.17
C GLU A 150 -9.00 15.84 -4.37
N VAL A 151 -8.85 15.38 -5.61
CA VAL A 151 -7.91 14.32 -5.98
C VAL A 151 -7.03 14.80 -7.13
N ASP A 152 -5.71 14.62 -7.03
CA ASP A 152 -4.76 14.91 -8.10
C ASP A 152 -4.00 13.62 -8.45
N TYR A 153 -4.45 12.97 -9.53
CA TYR A 153 -3.87 11.79 -10.19
C TYR A 153 -2.71 12.15 -11.13
N GLY A 154 -2.15 13.35 -11.03
CA GLY A 154 -0.95 13.74 -11.75
C GLY A 154 0.31 13.04 -11.22
N ALA A 155 1.47 13.37 -11.80
CA ALA A 155 2.75 12.83 -11.38
C ALA A 155 2.98 13.05 -9.87
N GLY A 156 3.17 11.95 -9.13
CA GLY A 156 3.42 11.94 -7.70
C GLY A 156 2.21 11.71 -6.80
N ASP A 157 1.04 11.32 -7.34
CA ASP A 157 -0.17 10.86 -6.62
C ASP A 157 -0.41 11.57 -5.29
N ARG A 158 -0.98 12.78 -5.32
CA ARG A 158 -1.12 13.61 -4.10
C ARG A 158 -2.17 13.05 -3.14
N PRO A 159 -2.09 13.35 -1.82
CA PRO A 159 -3.13 12.94 -0.87
C PRO A 159 -4.52 13.41 -1.31
N ILE A 160 -5.55 12.59 -1.03
CA ILE A 160 -6.95 13.03 -1.18
C ILE A 160 -7.26 14.04 -0.08
N VAL A 161 -7.76 15.22 -0.46
CA VAL A 161 -8.22 16.24 0.49
C VAL A 161 -9.73 16.11 0.69
N PHE A 162 -10.16 15.90 1.94
CA PHE A 162 -11.56 15.73 2.29
C PHE A 162 -12.14 16.96 2.98
N HIS A 163 -13.36 17.34 2.59
CA HIS A 163 -14.16 18.36 3.24
C HIS A 163 -15.57 17.84 3.50
N ALA A 164 -15.90 17.59 4.77
CA ALA A 164 -17.26 17.30 5.19
C ALA A 164 -17.95 18.60 5.63
N ARG A 165 -19.18 18.87 5.16
CA ARG A 165 -19.92 20.10 5.46
C ARG A 165 -21.40 19.86 5.71
N SER A 166 -21.98 20.57 6.69
CA SER A 166 -23.43 20.62 6.92
C SER A 166 -23.87 22.05 7.21
N GLY A 167 -24.95 22.52 6.56
CA GLY A 167 -25.46 23.89 6.74
C GLY A 167 -24.41 24.99 6.50
N GLY A 168 -23.48 24.77 5.57
CA GLY A 168 -22.37 25.69 5.27
C GLY A 168 -21.20 25.65 6.26
N LYS A 169 -21.26 24.84 7.32
CA LYS A 169 -20.18 24.67 8.31
C LYS A 169 -19.35 23.43 8.01
N GLU A 170 -18.04 23.55 8.19
CA GLU A 170 -17.13 22.40 8.10
C GLU A 170 -17.26 21.50 9.33
N LEU A 171 -17.33 20.19 9.08
CA LEU A 171 -17.45 19.15 10.08
C LEU A 171 -16.06 18.56 10.35
N ARG A 172 -15.63 18.57 11.61
CA ARG A 172 -14.30 18.11 12.02
C ARG A 172 -14.39 17.13 13.20
N PRO A 173 -13.49 16.12 13.27
CA PRO A 173 -12.58 15.70 12.20
C PRO A 173 -13.39 15.10 11.02
N TRP A 174 -12.95 15.30 9.77
CA TRP A 174 -13.69 14.81 8.61
C TRP A 174 -13.83 13.28 8.62
N GLN A 175 -12.88 12.57 9.24
CA GLN A 175 -12.85 11.11 9.39
C GLN A 175 -14.05 10.55 10.16
N ALA A 176 -14.72 11.37 10.98
CA ALA A 176 -15.99 10.97 11.60
C ALA A 176 -17.12 10.84 10.57
N TYR A 177 -17.03 11.56 9.45
CA TYR A 177 -18.13 11.76 8.50
C TYR A 177 -17.86 11.10 7.14
N ALA A 178 -16.62 10.76 6.81
CA ALA A 178 -16.28 10.15 5.53
C ALA A 178 -15.21 9.08 5.69
N GLY A 179 -15.33 8.04 4.89
CA GLY A 179 -14.30 7.05 4.63
C GLY A 179 -14.08 6.90 3.13
N TYR A 180 -12.97 6.27 2.75
CA TYR A 180 -12.73 5.91 1.37
C TYR A 180 -11.99 4.58 1.24
N MET A 181 -12.12 3.97 0.08
CA MET A 181 -11.40 2.76 -0.32
C MET A 181 -11.02 2.88 -1.78
N LEU A 182 -9.81 2.49 -2.14
CA LEU A 182 -9.39 2.30 -3.53
C LEU A 182 -9.30 0.82 -3.84
N THR A 183 -9.87 0.42 -4.96
CA THR A 183 -9.67 -0.94 -5.48
C THR A 183 -8.34 -1.06 -6.20
N GLY A 184 -7.94 -2.30 -6.49
CA GLY A 184 -6.74 -2.62 -7.27
C GLY A 184 -6.86 -2.22 -8.73
N SER A 185 -8.09 -1.90 -9.17
CA SER A 185 -8.43 -1.29 -10.47
C SER A 185 -8.68 0.22 -10.33
N PHE A 186 -8.15 0.84 -9.26
CA PHE A 186 -8.16 2.29 -9.02
C PHE A 186 -9.55 2.95 -8.94
N ILE A 187 -10.64 2.18 -8.82
CA ILE A 187 -11.96 2.71 -8.48
C ILE A 187 -11.92 3.25 -7.05
N LEU A 188 -12.32 4.51 -6.89
CA LEU A 188 -12.42 5.17 -5.59
C LEU A 188 -13.85 5.07 -5.08
N TYR A 189 -14.01 4.38 -3.95
CA TYR A 189 -15.26 4.37 -3.19
C TYR A 189 -15.22 5.38 -2.06
N GLY A 190 -16.28 6.16 -1.90
CA GLY A 190 -16.55 7.03 -0.75
C GLY A 190 -17.70 6.48 0.09
N SER A 191 -17.53 6.47 1.41
CA SER A 191 -18.55 6.00 2.36
C SER A 191 -18.90 7.07 3.38
N CYS A 192 -20.17 7.16 3.76
CA CYS A 192 -20.62 8.03 4.83
C CYS A 192 -20.16 7.52 6.21
N GLY A 193 -20.06 8.43 7.18
CA GLY A 193 -19.85 8.11 8.58
C GLY A 193 -20.98 7.26 9.17
N THR A 194 -20.68 6.54 10.26
CA THR A 194 -21.61 5.58 10.89
C THR A 194 -22.99 6.16 11.15
N GLY A 195 -24.03 5.45 10.74
CA GLY A 195 -25.43 5.86 10.88
C GLY A 195 -25.94 6.79 9.77
N PHE A 196 -25.19 6.92 8.68
CA PHE A 196 -25.59 7.64 7.46
C PHE A 196 -25.42 6.74 6.23
N VAL A 197 -26.19 7.04 5.20
CA VAL A 197 -26.16 6.38 3.89
C VAL A 197 -25.96 7.41 2.79
N VAL A 198 -25.39 6.98 1.66
CA VAL A 198 -25.16 7.85 0.50
C VAL A 198 -26.52 8.20 -0.13
N ASP A 199 -26.73 9.48 -0.42
CA ASP A 199 -27.95 10.02 -1.02
C ASP A 199 -27.76 10.37 -2.48
N ARG A 200 -26.71 11.15 -2.80
CA ARG A 200 -26.37 11.55 -4.17
C ARG A 200 -24.89 11.51 -4.37
N VAL A 201 -24.46 11.25 -5.61
CA VAL A 201 -23.06 11.24 -6.05
C VAL A 201 -22.90 12.23 -7.21
N TYR A 202 -21.82 13.00 -7.21
CA TYR A 202 -21.57 14.06 -8.19
C TYR A 202 -20.08 14.37 -8.29
N GLY A 203 -19.67 15.12 -9.31
CA GLY A 203 -18.29 15.56 -9.46
C GLY A 203 -17.87 15.70 -10.93
N THR A 204 -16.57 15.67 -11.17
CA THR A 204 -15.96 15.62 -12.50
C THR A 204 -16.59 14.49 -13.34
N PRO A 205 -17.27 14.80 -14.47
CA PRO A 205 -17.99 13.79 -15.26
C PRO A 205 -17.12 12.66 -15.77
N GLU A 206 -15.86 12.95 -16.15
CA GLU A 206 -14.90 11.98 -16.65
C GLU A 206 -14.51 10.92 -15.60
N ALA A 207 -14.76 11.20 -14.31
CA ALA A 207 -14.58 10.24 -13.23
C ALA A 207 -15.84 9.38 -12.97
N ASN A 208 -16.84 9.43 -13.86
CA ASN A 208 -18.05 8.61 -13.83
C ASN A 208 -18.72 8.50 -12.43
N PRO A 209 -19.13 9.63 -11.81
CA PRO A 209 -19.73 9.63 -10.48
C PRO A 209 -21.01 8.80 -10.47
N SER A 210 -21.04 7.77 -9.64
CA SER A 210 -22.12 6.78 -9.61
C SER A 210 -22.32 6.19 -8.22
N HIS A 211 -23.42 5.47 -8.04
CA HIS A 211 -23.66 4.65 -6.84
C HIS A 211 -23.08 3.25 -7.07
N PHE A 212 -22.52 2.66 -6.02
CA PHE A 212 -22.04 1.27 -6.05
C PHE A 212 -23.20 0.28 -5.94
N ASP A 213 -24.21 0.60 -5.14
CA ASP A 213 -25.38 -0.24 -4.88
C ASP A 213 -26.66 0.61 -4.93
N GLU A 214 -27.79 0.07 -4.50
CA GLU A 214 -29.04 0.81 -4.39
C GLU A 214 -28.88 2.05 -3.47
N PRO A 215 -29.18 3.26 -3.97
CA PRO A 215 -29.04 4.49 -3.20
C PRO A 215 -29.75 4.42 -1.85
N ARG A 216 -29.13 5.03 -0.83
CA ARG A 216 -29.67 5.12 0.54
C ARG A 216 -29.77 3.78 1.28
N THR A 217 -29.03 2.76 0.85
CA THR A 217 -28.85 1.53 1.61
C THR A 217 -27.54 1.54 2.41
N PRO A 218 -27.40 0.72 3.47
CA PRO A 218 -26.15 0.61 4.23
C PRO A 218 -24.96 0.07 3.44
N LEU A 219 -25.20 -0.62 2.32
CA LEU A 219 -24.16 -1.19 1.46
C LEU A 219 -23.68 -0.21 0.38
N ASP A 220 -24.49 0.80 0.05
CA ASP A 220 -24.18 1.77 -0.98
C ASP A 220 -22.97 2.65 -0.64
N ARG A 221 -22.27 3.04 -1.69
CA ARG A 221 -21.06 3.85 -1.68
C ARG A 221 -21.07 4.77 -2.89
N ALA A 222 -20.50 5.95 -2.73
CA ALA A 222 -20.16 6.76 -3.88
C ALA A 222 -19.01 6.08 -4.64
N ALA A 223 -19.11 5.94 -5.95
CA ALA A 223 -18.12 5.31 -6.81
C ALA A 223 -17.62 6.30 -7.86
N PHE A 224 -16.31 6.29 -8.07
CA PHE A 224 -15.62 7.13 -9.05
C PHE A 224 -14.54 6.33 -9.76
N ASP A 225 -14.26 6.69 -11.01
CA ASP A 225 -13.15 6.20 -11.84
C ASP A 225 -12.10 7.30 -12.08
N PRO A 226 -11.24 7.60 -11.09
CA PRO A 226 -10.19 8.59 -11.27
C PRO A 226 -9.16 8.26 -12.36
N GLU A 227 -8.91 6.97 -12.58
CA GLU A 227 -7.92 6.52 -13.58
C GLU A 227 -8.45 6.77 -14.99
N GLY A 228 -9.69 6.41 -15.28
CA GLY A 228 -10.35 6.74 -16.55
C GLY A 228 -10.36 8.25 -16.80
N ALA A 229 -10.62 9.06 -15.76
CA ALA A 229 -10.54 10.51 -15.88
C ALA A 229 -9.11 11.02 -16.18
N ALA A 230 -8.09 10.45 -15.53
CA ALA A 230 -6.70 10.78 -15.78
C ALA A 230 -6.27 10.41 -17.21
N GLN A 231 -6.67 9.24 -17.72
CA GLN A 231 -6.45 8.80 -19.09
C GLN A 231 -7.15 9.71 -20.11
N ALA A 232 -8.30 10.29 -19.75
CA ALA A 232 -8.99 11.32 -20.51
C ALA A 232 -8.35 12.72 -20.41
N GLY A 233 -7.18 12.85 -19.77
CA GLY A 233 -6.46 14.12 -19.62
C GLY A 233 -7.00 15.02 -18.50
N LYS A 234 -7.74 14.46 -17.54
CA LYS A 234 -8.29 15.17 -16.37
C LYS A 234 -7.70 14.61 -15.06
N PRO A 235 -6.44 14.91 -14.73
CA PRO A 235 -5.82 14.38 -13.51
C PRO A 235 -6.33 15.04 -12.22
N ARG A 236 -6.89 16.26 -12.30
CA ARG A 236 -7.42 16.99 -11.13
C ARG A 236 -8.93 16.85 -11.08
N LEU A 237 -9.41 16.22 -10.02
CA LEU A 237 -10.81 15.81 -9.86
C LEU A 237 -11.43 16.48 -8.65
N HIS A 238 -12.66 16.94 -8.83
CA HIS A 238 -13.55 17.35 -7.76
C HIS A 238 -14.67 16.33 -7.68
N LEU A 239 -14.61 15.48 -6.66
CA LEU A 239 -15.54 14.38 -6.45
C LEU A 239 -16.39 14.68 -5.21
N GLY A 240 -17.63 14.23 -5.19
CA GLY A 240 -18.48 14.51 -4.04
C GLY A 240 -19.70 13.62 -3.92
N TYR A 241 -20.22 13.57 -2.70
CA TYR A 241 -21.45 12.87 -2.40
C TYR A 241 -22.17 13.53 -1.21
N SER A 242 -23.48 13.31 -1.11
CA SER A 242 -24.27 13.68 0.07
C SER A 242 -24.58 12.45 0.91
N CYS A 243 -24.69 12.67 2.20
CA CYS A 243 -25.02 11.67 3.20
C CYS A 243 -26.26 12.13 3.97
N ILE A 244 -27.19 11.21 4.21
CA ILE A 244 -28.37 11.41 5.04
C ILE A 244 -28.42 10.34 6.13
N ARG A 245 -29.08 10.63 7.27
CA ARG A 245 -29.26 9.62 8.32
C ARG A 245 -29.91 8.37 7.73
N ALA A 246 -29.36 7.22 8.08
CA ALA A 246 -29.95 5.94 7.71
C ALA A 246 -31.40 5.88 8.23
N PRO A 247 -32.33 5.30 7.45
CA PRO A 247 -33.67 5.01 7.98
C PRO A 247 -33.53 4.11 9.21
N ALA A 248 -34.44 4.28 10.18
CA ALA A 248 -34.51 3.36 11.31
C ALA A 248 -34.72 1.94 10.75
N ALA A 249 -33.94 0.97 11.22
CA ALA A 249 -34.22 -0.43 10.92
C ALA A 249 -35.60 -0.75 11.51
N GLU A 250 -36.54 -1.17 10.65
CA GLU A 250 -37.85 -1.69 11.06
C GLU A 250 -37.72 -3.03 11.79
#